data_AF-A0A0A0DPK8-F1
#
_entry.id   AF-A0A0A0DPK8-F1
#
_cell.length_a   1.000
_cell.length_b   1.000
_cell.length_c   1.000
_cell.angle_alpha   90.00
_cell.angle_beta   90.00
_cell.angle_gamma   90.00
#
_symmetry.space_group_name_H-M   'P 1'
#
loop_
_entity.id
_entity.type
_entity.pdbx_description
1 polymer ?
#
loop_
_entity_poly.entity_id
_entity_poly.type
_entity_poly.pdbx_seq_one_letter_code
_entity_poly.pdbx_strand_id
1 'polypeptide(L)'
;MGLVDPQNLRAFKALWRRAPLWQFCMMSAALGTLLCVTIPLSHPPSISPPPAKLLDDGNYTGTGAGHLASAPPRPSAPPDLASPGTVKPLPPTAPPPTQHTVQTASLSMVKAGQDDAKPNASGLSDELMGRRFKHALRVAGFDVELPAGEWIMLANQGLKTPQAAGSSYFLARVEHQRLAGVVRVFALRSNDKAAGELIPIKGCKADDANFLLVSTDDALPDGNHGCWNMSNFFTPPLQQWADRSNKILPLDRAAAGDMSAKGITYPQDFVAVKFGRSEAWGLLEVSYLFSPEVDGIQSTNALSYRDSDWHASNKRKTPAQIAYLDKIKRWGATHWPTFKQHFQEAQ
;
A
#
# COMPACT_ATOMS: atom_id res chain seq x y z
N MET A 1 -45.67 29.83 8.71
CA MET A 1 -45.81 29.63 7.25
C MET A 1 -45.07 30.75 6.55
N GLY A 2 -43.85 30.50 6.07
CA GLY A 2 -43.08 31.51 5.34
C GLY A 2 -43.60 31.65 3.92
N LEU A 3 -44.01 32.86 3.53
CA LEU A 3 -44.41 33.16 2.16
C LEU A 3 -43.20 32.98 1.24
N VAL A 4 -43.28 31.99 0.35
CA VAL A 4 -42.26 31.73 -0.67
C VAL A 4 -42.24 32.91 -1.64
N ASP A 5 -41.05 33.49 -1.82
CA ASP A 5 -40.84 34.62 -2.73
C ASP A 5 -41.28 34.26 -4.17
N PRO A 6 -42.20 35.03 -4.78
CA PRO A 6 -42.69 34.78 -6.14
C PRO A 6 -41.59 34.83 -7.21
N GLN A 7 -40.44 35.46 -6.96
CA GLN A 7 -39.31 35.44 -7.89
C GLN A 7 -38.63 34.06 -7.94
N ASN A 8 -38.48 33.39 -6.80
CA ASN A 8 -37.90 32.04 -6.73
C ASN A 8 -38.77 31.00 -7.45
N LEU A 9 -40.09 31.16 -7.40
CA LEU A 9 -41.04 30.32 -8.14
C LEU A 9 -40.90 30.45 -9.66
N ARG A 10 -40.58 31.64 -10.18
CA ARG A 10 -40.38 31.85 -11.63
C ARG A 10 -39.06 31.26 -12.10
N ALA A 11 -37.98 31.49 -11.34
CA ALA A 11 -36.66 30.93 -11.64
C ALA A 11 -36.70 29.39 -11.63
N PHE A 12 -37.37 28.80 -10.63
CA PHE A 12 -37.56 27.35 -10.54
C PHE A 12 -38.34 26.81 -11.75
N LYS A 13 -39.45 27.44 -12.15
CA LYS A 13 -40.21 27.01 -13.34
C LYS A 13 -39.40 27.08 -14.64
N ALA A 14 -38.53 28.09 -14.77
CA ALA A 14 -37.67 28.24 -15.94
C ALA A 14 -36.58 27.14 -16.00
N LEU A 15 -35.94 26.83 -14.85
CA LEU A 15 -34.98 25.73 -14.74
C LEU A 15 -35.64 24.37 -14.95
N TRP A 16 -36.82 24.18 -14.38
CA TRP A 16 -37.59 22.94 -14.52
C TRP A 16 -37.89 22.63 -15.97
N ARG A 17 -38.29 23.62 -16.78
CA ARG A 17 -38.57 23.44 -18.21
C ARG A 17 -37.33 23.08 -19.07
N ARG A 18 -36.11 23.37 -18.60
CA ARG A 18 -34.88 23.13 -19.37
C ARG A 18 -34.22 21.77 -19.12
N ALA A 19 -34.74 20.97 -18.19
CA ALA A 19 -34.12 19.71 -17.78
C ALA A 19 -35.10 18.52 -17.90
N PRO A 20 -35.49 18.11 -19.12
CA PRO A 20 -36.46 17.03 -19.34
C PRO A 20 -36.02 15.68 -18.75
N LEU A 21 -34.70 15.42 -18.70
CA LEU A 21 -34.13 14.22 -18.09
C LEU A 21 -34.38 14.17 -16.57
N TRP A 22 -34.25 15.31 -15.90
CA TRP A 22 -34.53 15.44 -14.47
C TRP A 22 -36.01 15.29 -14.14
N GLN A 23 -36.89 15.81 -15.00
CA GLN A 23 -38.33 15.62 -14.89
C GLN A 23 -38.70 14.13 -14.97
N PHE A 24 -38.11 13.40 -15.93
CA PHE A 24 -38.33 11.97 -16.09
C PHE A 24 -37.85 11.17 -14.87
N CYS A 25 -36.68 11.48 -14.32
CA CYS A 25 -36.17 10.81 -13.11
C CYS A 25 -37.08 11.04 -11.90
N MET A 26 -37.54 12.27 -11.66
CA MET A 26 -38.41 12.60 -10.54
C MET A 26 -39.80 11.94 -10.67
N MET A 27 -40.37 11.94 -11.88
CA MET A 27 -41.63 11.24 -12.17
C MET A 27 -41.51 9.73 -11.98
N SER A 28 -40.39 9.12 -12.40
CA SER A 28 -40.14 7.69 -12.25
C SER A 28 -39.99 7.30 -10.76
N ALA A 29 -39.30 8.12 -9.98
CA ALA A 29 -39.16 7.91 -8.54
C ALA A 29 -40.51 8.01 -7.81
N ALA A 30 -41.35 8.99 -8.19
CA ALA A 30 -42.70 9.14 -7.64
C ALA A 30 -43.63 7.97 -8.02
N LEU A 31 -43.54 7.48 -9.26
CA LEU A 31 -44.30 6.29 -9.69
C LEU A 31 -43.85 5.03 -8.93
N GLY A 32 -42.54 4.86 -8.73
CA GLY A 32 -41.98 3.73 -8.00
C GLY A 32 -42.42 3.71 -6.53
N THR A 33 -42.47 4.87 -5.88
CA THR A 33 -42.99 4.98 -4.51
C THR A 33 -44.49 4.68 -4.43
N LEU A 34 -45.29 5.13 -5.41
CA LEU A 34 -46.72 4.83 -5.45
C LEU A 34 -46.97 3.33 -5.63
N LEU A 35 -46.20 2.67 -6.50
CA LEU A 35 -46.27 1.21 -6.74
C LEU A 35 -45.92 0.41 -5.48
N CYS A 36 -44.90 0.83 -4.71
CA CYS A 36 -44.53 0.16 -3.46
C CYS A 36 -45.61 0.28 -2.36
N VAL A 37 -46.43 1.34 -2.36
CA VAL A 37 -47.49 1.52 -1.36
C VAL A 37 -48.75 0.71 -1.69
N THR A 38 -48.99 0.40 -2.98
CA THR A 38 -50.20 -0.32 -3.42
C THR A 38 -50.06 -1.85 -3.44
N ILE A 39 -48.85 -2.39 -3.31
CA ILE A 39 -48.65 -3.85 -3.26
C ILE A 39 -48.70 -4.29 -1.79
N PRO A 40 -49.75 -5.01 -1.34
CA PRO A 40 -49.78 -5.56 0.01
C PRO A 40 -48.63 -6.56 0.17
N LEU A 41 -47.68 -6.24 1.04
CA LEU A 41 -46.62 -7.14 1.46
C LEU A 41 -47.24 -8.32 2.23
N SER A 42 -47.44 -9.43 1.53
CA SER A 42 -47.66 -10.74 2.14
C SER A 42 -46.55 -10.99 3.17
N HIS A 43 -46.94 -11.17 4.43
CA HIS A 43 -46.01 -11.34 5.53
C HIS A 43 -45.03 -12.51 5.25
N PRO A 44 -43.71 -12.31 5.41
CA PRO A 44 -42.78 -13.43 5.37
C PRO A 44 -43.03 -14.35 6.56
N PRO A 45 -42.87 -15.68 6.40
CA PRO A 45 -43.00 -16.63 7.50
C PRO A 45 -41.97 -16.30 8.59
N SER A 46 -42.46 -16.30 9.83
CA SER A 46 -41.67 -16.12 11.04
C SER A 46 -40.63 -17.24 11.18
N ILE A 47 -39.38 -16.96 10.81
CA ILE A 47 -38.25 -17.83 11.10
C ILE A 47 -37.67 -17.39 12.45
N SER A 48 -37.83 -18.24 13.46
CA SER A 48 -37.23 -18.07 14.78
C SER A 48 -35.69 -18.08 14.69
N PRO A 49 -34.98 -17.16 15.38
CA PRO A 49 -33.52 -17.18 15.39
C PRO A 49 -33.00 -18.35 16.24
N PRO A 50 -31.89 -19.01 15.83
CA PRO A 50 -31.20 -19.97 16.67
C PRO A 50 -30.54 -19.27 17.89
N PRO A 51 -30.34 -20.00 19.00
CA PRO A 51 -29.88 -19.41 20.25
C PRO A 51 -28.49 -18.79 20.13
N ALA A 52 -28.36 -17.57 20.65
CA ALA A 52 -27.11 -16.85 20.79
C ALA A 52 -26.17 -17.63 21.71
N LYS A 53 -25.07 -18.15 21.14
CA LYS A 53 -23.90 -18.50 21.94
C LYS A 53 -23.19 -17.20 22.30
N LEU A 54 -23.24 -16.88 23.59
CA LEU A 54 -22.34 -15.94 24.26
C LEU A 54 -20.90 -16.23 23.84
N LEU A 55 -20.30 -15.31 23.09
CA LEU A 55 -18.87 -15.23 22.91
C LEU A 55 -18.36 -14.21 23.93
N ASP A 56 -17.67 -14.79 24.90
CA ASP A 56 -17.02 -14.18 26.05
C ASP A 56 -16.00 -13.12 25.63
N ASP A 57 -15.96 -12.04 26.42
CA ASP A 57 -15.02 -10.94 26.30
C ASP A 57 -13.59 -11.42 26.62
N GLY A 58 -12.81 -11.69 25.57
CA GLY A 58 -11.41 -12.10 25.66
C GLY A 58 -10.45 -10.93 25.75
N ASN A 59 -10.38 -10.34 26.94
CA ASN A 59 -9.42 -9.33 27.35
C ASN A 59 -7.96 -9.86 27.23
N TYR A 60 -7.05 -9.01 26.77
CA TYR A 60 -5.63 -9.31 26.65
C TYR A 60 -4.96 -9.35 28.03
N THR A 61 -4.63 -10.54 28.53
CA THR A 61 -3.62 -10.73 29.58
C THR A 61 -2.91 -12.06 29.37
N GLY A 62 -1.59 -12.01 29.17
CA GLY A 62 -0.74 -13.19 29.07
C GLY A 62 -0.47 -13.86 30.42
N THR A 63 0.00 -15.12 30.38
CA THR A 63 1.02 -15.73 31.25
C THR A 63 1.14 -17.24 30.99
N GLY A 64 2.36 -17.78 31.14
CA GLY A 64 2.65 -19.22 31.33
C GLY A 64 3.11 -19.93 30.06
N ALA A 65 4.40 -20.08 29.76
CA ALA A 65 5.47 -20.86 30.41
C ALA A 65 5.37 -22.40 30.18
N GLY A 66 6.43 -22.95 29.56
CA GLY A 66 6.92 -24.32 29.77
C GLY A 66 6.72 -25.32 28.62
N HIS A 67 7.78 -25.60 27.84
CA HIS A 67 8.53 -26.87 27.98
C HIS A 67 9.68 -27.02 26.98
N LEU A 68 10.82 -27.45 27.54
CA LEU A 68 12.01 -27.99 26.88
C LEU A 68 11.68 -29.17 25.96
N ALA A 69 12.41 -29.33 24.84
CA ALA A 69 13.30 -30.48 24.59
C ALA A 69 13.77 -30.62 23.13
N SER A 70 15.10 -30.74 22.99
CA SER A 70 15.83 -31.70 22.14
C SER A 70 15.95 -31.50 20.60
N ALA A 71 17.20 -31.22 20.20
CA ALA A 71 17.80 -31.49 18.87
C ALA A 71 17.83 -33.02 18.57
N PRO A 72 17.96 -33.50 17.31
CA PRO A 72 19.25 -33.52 16.55
C PRO A 72 19.03 -33.56 15.00
N PRO A 73 19.94 -34.12 14.16
CA PRO A 73 21.27 -33.66 13.78
C PRO A 73 21.41 -33.31 12.28
N ARG A 74 22.53 -32.65 11.97
CA ARG A 74 23.08 -32.27 10.66
C ARG A 74 23.53 -33.49 9.84
N PRO A 75 23.35 -33.51 8.50
CA PRO A 75 24.19 -34.31 7.62
C PRO A 75 25.10 -33.47 6.71
N SER A 76 26.27 -34.05 6.49
CA SER A 76 27.46 -33.58 5.82
C SER A 76 27.33 -33.43 4.30
N ALA A 77 28.06 -32.48 3.73
CA ALA A 77 28.43 -32.43 2.31
C ALA A 77 29.54 -33.46 2.00
N PRO A 78 29.70 -33.83 0.72
CA PRO A 78 31.03 -33.75 0.09
C PRO A 78 30.92 -33.38 -1.42
N PRO A 79 31.99 -33.44 -2.24
CA PRO A 79 32.98 -32.37 -2.42
C PRO A 79 33.16 -31.95 -3.91
N ASP A 80 33.99 -30.91 -4.08
CA ASP A 80 34.58 -30.37 -5.32
C ASP A 80 35.08 -31.39 -6.35
N LEU A 81 35.07 -30.98 -7.64
CA LEU A 81 36.15 -31.27 -8.61
C LEU A 81 36.10 -30.34 -9.86
N ALA A 82 37.09 -29.44 -9.91
CA ALA A 82 37.97 -29.02 -11.02
C ALA A 82 37.43 -28.72 -12.46
N SER A 83 37.55 -27.43 -12.85
CA SER A 83 38.36 -26.80 -13.95
C SER A 83 38.74 -27.55 -15.26
N PRO A 84 39.33 -26.88 -16.27
CA PRO A 84 38.95 -25.65 -16.99
C PRO A 84 38.96 -25.85 -18.53
N GLY A 85 38.07 -25.18 -19.26
CA GLY A 85 38.00 -25.27 -20.74
C GLY A 85 38.59 -24.05 -21.44
N THR A 86 39.66 -24.28 -22.19
CA THR A 86 40.41 -23.38 -23.08
C THR A 86 39.54 -22.54 -24.03
N VAL A 87 39.67 -21.21 -24.01
CA VAL A 87 39.08 -20.30 -25.01
C VAL A 87 40.16 -19.84 -26.00
N LYS A 88 39.90 -20.08 -27.27
CA LYS A 88 40.71 -19.71 -28.44
C LYS A 88 40.39 -18.25 -28.84
N PRO A 89 41.36 -17.40 -29.20
CA PRO A 89 41.09 -16.02 -29.60
C PRO A 89 40.67 -15.94 -31.07
N LEU A 90 39.64 -15.13 -31.38
CA LEU A 90 39.27 -14.71 -32.74
C LEU A 90 39.55 -13.20 -32.93
N PRO A 91 39.83 -12.76 -34.18
CA PRO A 91 40.44 -11.47 -34.52
C PRO A 91 39.45 -10.29 -34.59
N PRO A 92 39.94 -9.04 -34.76
CA PRO A 92 39.17 -7.84 -34.43
C PRO A 92 38.43 -7.21 -35.63
N THR A 93 37.42 -6.42 -35.25
CA THR A 93 36.88 -5.21 -35.92
C THR A 93 35.69 -5.37 -36.88
N ALA A 94 34.55 -4.81 -36.47
CA ALA A 94 33.56 -4.17 -37.33
C ALA A 94 32.98 -2.92 -36.58
N PRO A 95 32.63 -1.83 -37.30
CA PRO A 95 32.34 -0.51 -36.71
C PRO A 95 30.96 -0.43 -36.02
N PRO A 96 30.75 0.56 -35.12
CA PRO A 96 29.55 0.65 -34.30
C PRO A 96 28.30 1.02 -35.11
N PRO A 97 27.13 0.41 -34.82
CA PRO A 97 25.88 0.82 -35.44
C PRO A 97 25.43 2.19 -34.91
N THR A 98 24.98 3.00 -35.86
CA THR A 98 24.37 4.33 -35.73
C THR A 98 23.35 4.42 -34.59
N GLN A 99 23.50 5.46 -33.77
CA GLN A 99 22.57 5.85 -32.72
C GLN A 99 21.18 6.13 -33.31
N HIS A 100 20.21 5.25 -33.05
CA HIS A 100 18.81 5.61 -33.17
C HIS A 100 18.47 6.56 -32.04
N THR A 101 18.24 7.83 -32.37
CA THR A 101 17.71 8.83 -31.47
C THR A 101 16.32 8.36 -31.03
N VAL A 102 16.21 7.87 -29.79
CA VAL A 102 14.92 7.58 -29.18
C VAL A 102 14.21 8.92 -29.01
N GLN A 103 13.24 9.16 -29.87
CA GLN A 103 12.35 10.31 -29.80
C GLN A 103 11.36 10.05 -28.66
N THR A 104 11.74 10.41 -27.43
CA THR A 104 10.85 10.38 -26.28
C THR A 104 9.72 11.37 -26.56
N ALA A 105 8.50 10.86 -26.73
CA ALA A 105 7.31 11.69 -26.81
C ALA A 105 7.22 12.54 -25.53
N SER A 106 7.41 13.85 -25.69
CA SER A 106 7.21 14.86 -24.68
C SER A 106 5.71 15.02 -24.42
N LEU A 107 5.18 14.21 -23.50
CA LEU A 107 3.87 14.47 -22.90
C LEU A 107 4.01 15.68 -21.98
N SER A 108 3.35 16.77 -22.39
CA SER A 108 3.23 18.09 -21.78
C SER A 108 3.62 18.19 -20.30
N MET A 109 4.66 19.00 -20.07
CA MET A 109 5.02 19.51 -18.75
C MET A 109 3.86 20.37 -18.21
N VAL A 110 3.24 19.92 -17.12
CA VAL A 110 2.69 20.88 -16.16
C VAL A 110 3.90 21.60 -15.56
N LYS A 111 3.92 22.91 -15.78
CA LYS A 111 4.97 23.83 -15.33
C LYS A 111 5.08 23.77 -13.81
N ALA A 112 6.25 23.38 -13.29
CA ALA A 112 6.58 23.57 -11.89
C ALA A 112 6.53 25.08 -11.58
N GLY A 113 5.68 25.47 -10.62
CA GLY A 113 5.49 26.87 -10.23
C GLY A 113 4.04 27.35 -10.17
N GLN A 114 3.09 26.51 -9.76
CA GLN A 114 1.83 26.97 -9.20
C GLN A 114 1.67 26.37 -7.80
N ASP A 115 2.38 27.00 -6.86
CA ASP A 115 2.03 26.96 -5.45
C ASP A 115 0.54 27.35 -5.30
N ASP A 116 -0.19 26.64 -4.45
CA ASP A 116 -1.62 26.78 -4.12
C ASP A 116 -2.63 25.87 -4.85
N ALA A 117 -2.24 24.65 -5.22
CA ALA A 117 -3.23 23.57 -5.21
C ALA A 117 -3.63 23.31 -3.75
N LYS A 118 -4.64 24.04 -3.23
CA LYS A 118 -5.20 23.79 -1.90
C LYS A 118 -5.48 22.30 -1.77
N PRO A 119 -4.88 21.58 -0.81
CA PRO A 119 -5.24 20.19 -0.59
C PRO A 119 -6.75 20.14 -0.38
N ASN A 120 -7.40 19.20 -1.06
CA ASN A 120 -8.81 18.94 -0.81
C ASN A 120 -9.01 18.53 0.66
N ALA A 121 -10.24 18.49 1.17
CA ALA A 121 -10.49 18.16 2.59
C ALA A 121 -9.90 16.79 3.03
N SER A 122 -9.52 15.93 2.09
CA SER A 122 -8.82 14.67 2.32
C SER A 122 -7.28 14.78 2.40
N GLY A 123 -6.67 15.93 2.16
CA GLY A 123 -5.21 16.12 2.18
C GLY A 123 -4.47 15.62 0.93
N LEU A 124 -5.20 15.12 -0.08
CA LEU A 124 -4.64 14.60 -1.33
C LEU A 124 -4.18 15.75 -2.25
N SER A 125 -3.11 15.51 -3.00
CA SER A 125 -2.57 16.42 -4.01
C SER A 125 -2.51 15.71 -5.37
N ASP A 126 -2.61 16.47 -6.46
CA ASP A 126 -2.49 15.95 -7.83
C ASP A 126 -1.13 16.23 -8.47
N GLU A 127 -0.26 17.00 -7.80
CA GLU A 127 0.97 17.55 -8.41
C GLU A 127 1.94 16.47 -8.93
N LEU A 128 2.01 15.32 -8.24
CA LEU A 128 2.93 14.24 -8.59
C LEU A 128 2.25 13.09 -9.32
N MET A 129 0.92 13.15 -9.50
CA MET A 129 0.13 12.07 -10.06
C MET A 129 0.58 11.70 -11.46
N GLY A 130 0.75 10.40 -11.71
CA GLY A 130 1.17 9.86 -13.01
C GLY A 130 2.66 10.06 -13.34
N ARG A 131 3.42 10.80 -12.53
CA ARG A 131 4.88 10.93 -12.70
C ARG A 131 5.56 9.58 -12.49
N ARG A 132 6.60 9.33 -13.29
CA ARG A 132 7.40 8.10 -13.28
C ARG A 132 8.73 8.34 -12.57
N PHE A 133 9.16 7.39 -11.75
CA PHE A 133 10.37 7.43 -10.95
C PHE A 133 11.19 6.16 -11.15
N LYS A 134 12.50 6.28 -11.01
CA LYS A 134 13.48 5.18 -11.06
C LYS A 134 14.54 5.43 -9.99
N HIS A 135 15.09 4.35 -9.43
CA HIS A 135 16.20 4.35 -8.46
C HIS A 135 15.91 4.97 -7.10
N ALA A 136 15.43 6.22 -7.05
CA ALA A 136 15.17 6.91 -5.80
C ALA A 136 14.04 7.94 -5.94
N LEU A 137 13.50 8.35 -4.79
CA LEU A 137 12.47 9.35 -4.64
C LEU A 137 12.73 10.20 -3.39
N ARG A 138 12.75 11.52 -3.55
CA ARG A 138 12.86 12.46 -2.42
C ARG A 138 11.49 12.69 -1.79
N VAL A 139 11.34 12.44 -0.49
CA VAL A 139 10.09 12.66 0.27
C VAL A 139 10.39 13.34 1.58
N ALA A 140 9.83 14.54 1.82
CA ALA A 140 10.04 15.30 3.07
C ALA A 140 11.53 15.38 3.51
N GLY A 141 12.43 15.56 2.56
CA GLY A 141 13.87 15.63 2.81
C GLY A 141 14.57 14.28 3.09
N PHE A 142 13.91 13.15 2.83
CA PHE A 142 14.53 11.83 2.82
C PHE A 142 14.70 11.35 1.39
N ASP A 143 15.82 10.70 1.08
CA ASP A 143 15.96 9.92 -0.14
C ASP A 143 15.46 8.51 0.13
N VAL A 144 14.48 8.07 -0.66
CA VAL A 144 13.90 6.73 -0.55
C VAL A 144 14.33 5.95 -1.77
N GLU A 145 15.09 4.88 -1.56
CA GLU A 145 15.46 3.95 -2.62
C GLU A 145 14.22 3.26 -3.19
N LEU A 146 14.14 3.16 -4.51
CA LEU A 146 13.11 2.42 -5.22
C LEU A 146 13.73 1.13 -5.77
N PRO A 147 13.06 -0.03 -5.63
CA PRO A 147 13.53 -1.25 -6.26
C PRO A 147 13.63 -1.08 -7.78
N ALA A 148 14.37 -1.98 -8.43
CA ALA A 148 14.51 -1.96 -9.88
C ALA A 148 13.14 -1.94 -10.60
N GLY A 149 13.07 -1.11 -11.64
CA GLY A 149 11.87 -0.89 -12.43
C GLY A 149 11.47 0.57 -12.50
N GLU A 150 10.35 0.82 -13.16
CA GLU A 150 9.75 2.14 -13.28
C GLU A 150 8.49 2.22 -12.43
N TRP A 151 8.42 3.23 -11.57
CA TRP A 151 7.39 3.38 -10.56
C TRP A 151 6.54 4.60 -10.89
N ILE A 152 5.22 4.44 -10.94
CA ILE A 152 4.27 5.50 -11.22
C ILE A 152 3.63 5.95 -9.90
N MET A 153 3.62 7.25 -9.65
CA MET A 153 2.88 7.82 -8.53
C MET A 153 1.36 7.72 -8.78
N LEU A 154 0.65 7.01 -7.90
CA LEU A 154 -0.80 6.81 -7.99
C LEU A 154 -1.59 7.60 -6.93
N ALA A 155 -0.92 8.03 -5.86
CA ALA A 155 -1.52 8.95 -4.90
C ALA A 155 -0.42 9.60 -4.06
N ASN A 156 -0.63 10.85 -3.68
CA ASN A 156 0.14 11.52 -2.64
C ASN A 156 -0.80 12.36 -1.76
N GLN A 157 -0.42 12.49 -0.49
CA GLN A 157 -1.09 13.39 0.45
C GLN A 157 -0.05 14.13 1.29
N GLY A 158 -0.35 15.40 1.59
CA GLY A 158 0.35 16.17 2.59
C GLY A 158 -0.09 15.73 3.98
N LEU A 159 0.87 15.65 4.90
CA LEU A 159 0.64 15.29 6.29
C LEU A 159 0.96 16.49 7.17
N LYS A 160 0.08 16.77 8.13
CA LYS A 160 0.32 17.81 9.13
C LYS A 160 -0.22 17.35 10.48
N THR A 161 0.66 17.33 11.47
CA THR A 161 0.34 17.20 12.89
C THR A 161 0.77 18.50 13.59
N PRO A 162 0.38 18.73 14.86
CA PRO A 162 0.85 19.90 15.58
C PRO A 162 2.39 19.96 15.67
N GLN A 163 3.05 18.81 15.81
CA GLN A 163 4.50 18.72 16.02
C GLN A 163 5.31 18.42 14.75
N ALA A 164 4.69 17.99 13.66
CA ALA A 164 5.41 17.59 12.45
C ALA A 164 4.62 17.87 11.17
N ALA A 165 5.32 17.96 10.05
CA ALA A 165 4.75 18.01 8.72
C ALA A 165 5.50 17.08 7.78
N GLY A 166 4.85 16.65 6.71
CA GLY A 166 5.50 15.80 5.72
C GLY A 166 4.54 15.32 4.66
N SER A 167 4.81 14.14 4.14
CA SER A 167 4.10 13.59 3.00
C SER A 167 4.00 12.07 3.09
N SER A 168 2.95 11.52 2.49
CA SER A 168 2.91 10.10 2.19
C SER A 168 2.53 9.84 0.75
N TYR A 169 3.21 8.89 0.14
CA TYR A 169 3.16 8.57 -1.28
C TYR A 169 2.81 7.11 -1.50
N PHE A 170 2.08 6.84 -2.59
CA PHE A 170 1.77 5.51 -3.07
C PHE A 170 2.24 5.41 -4.52
N LEU A 171 3.27 4.60 -4.74
CA LEU A 171 3.80 4.30 -6.06
C LEU A 171 3.48 2.87 -6.44
N ALA A 172 3.22 2.64 -7.72
CA ALA A 172 3.00 1.33 -8.29
C ALA A 172 3.99 1.02 -9.40
N ARG A 173 4.45 -0.23 -9.43
CA ARG A 173 5.05 -0.82 -10.61
C ARG A 173 3.98 -1.64 -11.32
N VAL A 174 3.74 -1.33 -12.59
CA VAL A 174 2.68 -1.96 -13.39
C VAL A 174 3.31 -2.69 -14.56
N GLU A 175 2.98 -3.96 -14.72
CA GLU A 175 3.45 -4.83 -15.80
C GLU A 175 2.21 -5.45 -16.45
N HIS A 176 2.05 -5.30 -17.78
CA HIS A 176 0.91 -5.87 -18.52
C HIS A 176 -0.48 -5.52 -17.93
N GLN A 177 -0.71 -4.25 -17.57
CA GLN A 177 -1.94 -3.79 -16.89
C GLN A 177 -2.24 -4.53 -15.57
N ARG A 178 -1.21 -5.07 -14.92
CA ARG A 178 -1.30 -5.72 -13.61
C ARG A 178 -0.29 -5.13 -12.64
N LEU A 179 -0.71 -4.93 -11.40
CA LEU A 179 0.13 -4.42 -10.32
C LEU A 179 1.20 -5.45 -9.94
N ALA A 180 2.46 -5.14 -10.24
CA ALA A 180 3.61 -6.01 -9.97
C ALA A 180 4.25 -5.70 -8.60
N GLY A 181 4.10 -4.47 -8.12
CA GLY A 181 4.57 -4.07 -6.80
C GLY A 181 4.08 -2.69 -6.38
N VAL A 182 4.19 -2.39 -5.09
CA VAL A 182 3.85 -1.08 -4.52
C VAL A 182 4.98 -0.60 -3.62
N VAL A 183 5.24 0.71 -3.65
CA VAL A 183 6.03 1.40 -2.63
C VAL A 183 5.12 2.40 -1.93
N ARG A 184 4.97 2.25 -0.62
CA ARG A 184 4.29 3.23 0.25
C ARG A 184 5.33 3.94 1.07
N VAL A 185 5.33 5.27 1.01
CA VAL A 185 6.22 6.09 1.83
C VAL A 185 5.36 6.90 2.78
N PHE A 186 5.76 6.97 4.04
CA PHE A 186 5.23 7.89 5.04
C PHE A 186 6.41 8.59 5.69
N ALA A 187 6.51 9.90 5.51
CA ALA A 187 7.63 10.68 6.01
C ALA A 187 7.11 11.91 6.76
N LEU A 188 7.62 12.13 7.97
CA LEU A 188 7.36 13.30 8.79
C LEU A 188 8.68 13.94 9.22
N ARG A 189 8.69 15.27 9.28
CA ARG A 189 9.75 16.10 9.85
C ARG A 189 9.17 16.93 10.99
N SER A 190 9.89 17.00 12.10
CA SER A 190 9.53 17.87 13.21
C SER A 190 9.45 19.33 12.73
N ASN A 191 8.43 20.05 13.18
CA ASN A 191 8.30 21.50 12.93
C ASN A 191 9.32 22.30 13.75
N ASP A 192 9.72 21.75 14.91
CA ASP A 192 10.71 22.35 15.81
C ASP A 192 12.07 21.64 15.68
N LYS A 193 13.14 22.43 15.60
CA LYS A 193 14.53 21.92 15.55
C LYS A 193 15.02 21.38 16.90
N ALA A 194 14.30 21.63 17.99
CA ALA A 194 14.61 21.11 19.31
C ALA A 194 13.93 19.74 19.47
N ALA A 195 14.69 18.76 19.94
CA ALA A 195 14.32 17.35 20.07
C ALA A 195 12.85 17.16 20.51
N GLY A 196 11.97 16.86 19.54
CA GLY A 196 10.60 16.51 19.82
C GLY A 196 10.52 15.10 20.42
N GLU A 197 9.39 14.80 21.05
CA GLU A 197 9.08 13.43 21.45
C GLU A 197 9.15 12.50 20.22
N LEU A 198 9.80 11.35 20.39
CA LEU A 198 9.96 10.37 19.32
C LEU A 198 8.59 9.89 18.84
N ILE A 199 8.39 9.85 17.53
CA ILE A 199 7.15 9.37 16.94
C ILE A 199 7.20 7.83 16.94
N PRO A 200 6.32 7.14 17.66
CA PRO A 200 6.41 5.69 17.79
C PRO A 200 6.14 4.99 16.45
N ILE A 201 7.02 4.05 16.09
CA ILE A 201 6.86 3.21 14.90
C ILE A 201 5.99 2.01 15.24
N LYS A 202 5.00 1.73 14.39
CA LYS A 202 4.17 0.53 14.52
C LYS A 202 4.82 -0.67 13.82
N GLY A 203 4.76 -1.83 14.47
CA GLY A 203 5.24 -3.09 13.90
C GLY A 203 6.70 -3.43 14.21
N CYS A 204 7.27 -2.87 15.28
CA CYS A 204 8.60 -3.20 15.78
C CYS A 204 8.59 -4.17 16.98
N LYS A 205 7.45 -4.82 17.25
CA LYS A 205 7.35 -5.80 18.35
C LYS A 205 7.78 -7.18 17.84
N ALA A 206 8.84 -7.74 18.42
CA ALA A 206 9.42 -9.00 17.98
C ALA A 206 8.50 -10.22 18.13
N ASP A 207 7.49 -10.14 18.99
CA ASP A 207 6.56 -11.21 19.36
C ASP A 207 5.19 -11.13 18.66
N ASP A 208 5.02 -10.23 17.70
CA ASP A 208 3.75 -10.09 16.99
C ASP A 208 3.57 -11.19 15.94
N ALA A 209 2.63 -12.09 16.22
CA ALA A 209 2.29 -13.27 15.43
C ALA A 209 1.73 -12.97 14.02
N ASN A 210 1.49 -11.70 13.68
CA ASN A 210 1.08 -11.30 12.34
C ASN A 210 2.26 -11.08 11.40
N PHE A 211 3.49 -10.98 11.92
CA PHE A 211 4.69 -10.81 11.11
C PHE A 211 5.37 -12.14 10.80
N LEU A 212 5.82 -12.28 9.54
CA LEU A 212 6.69 -13.35 9.10
C LEU A 212 8.10 -13.21 9.68
N LEU A 213 8.52 -11.98 9.92
CA LEU A 213 9.81 -11.63 10.48
C LEU A 213 9.73 -10.23 11.09
N VAL A 214 10.39 -10.01 12.22
CA VAL A 214 10.69 -8.68 12.75
C VAL A 214 12.17 -8.65 13.08
N SER A 215 12.85 -7.59 12.66
CA SER A 215 14.24 -7.29 12.97
C SER A 215 14.28 -5.88 13.54
N THR A 216 14.56 -5.78 14.83
CA THR A 216 14.77 -4.51 15.52
C THR A 216 16.25 -4.16 15.50
N ASP A 217 16.59 -2.89 15.38
CA ASP A 217 17.91 -2.45 15.81
C ASP A 217 18.02 -2.63 17.34
N ASP A 218 19.24 -2.84 17.85
CA ASP A 218 19.50 -2.72 19.28
C ASP A 218 19.08 -1.31 19.74
N ALA A 219 18.51 -1.20 20.94
CA ALA A 219 18.07 0.08 21.48
C ALA A 219 19.23 1.07 21.46
N LEU A 220 19.11 2.15 20.66
CA LEU A 220 20.13 3.17 20.61
C LEU A 220 20.13 3.96 21.94
N PRO A 221 21.28 4.44 22.43
CA PRO A 221 21.40 5.10 23.75
C PRO A 221 20.52 6.34 23.93
N ASP A 222 20.06 6.93 22.83
CA ASP A 222 19.25 8.14 22.71
C ASP A 222 17.74 7.85 22.59
N GLY A 223 17.33 6.58 22.68
CA GLY A 223 15.94 6.17 22.51
C GLY A 223 15.50 6.07 21.05
N ASN A 224 16.38 6.30 20.08
CA ASN A 224 16.03 6.10 18.68
C ASN A 224 15.68 4.63 18.42
N HIS A 225 14.57 4.44 17.68
CA HIS A 225 14.08 3.11 17.37
C HIS A 225 13.98 2.94 15.86
N GLY A 226 14.62 1.88 15.37
CA GLY A 226 14.55 1.43 14.00
C GLY A 226 14.16 -0.04 13.97
N CYS A 227 13.31 -0.42 13.03
CA CYS A 227 13.08 -1.81 12.74
C CYS A 227 12.71 -2.02 11.27
N TRP A 228 12.85 -3.26 10.84
CA TRP A 228 12.14 -3.72 9.67
C TRP A 228 11.39 -5.02 9.96
N ASN A 229 10.31 -5.23 9.21
CA ASN A 229 9.52 -6.45 9.32
C ASN A 229 9.06 -6.96 7.95
N MET A 230 8.65 -8.21 7.94
CA MET A 230 7.94 -8.84 6.82
C MET A 230 6.55 -9.26 7.27
N SER A 231 5.56 -9.00 6.43
CA SER A 231 4.16 -9.42 6.63
C SER A 231 3.53 -9.78 5.28
N ASN A 232 2.35 -10.38 5.30
CA ASN A 232 1.51 -10.36 4.11
C ASN A 232 0.77 -9.02 4.02
N PHE A 233 0.36 -8.64 2.82
CA PHE A 233 -0.55 -7.54 2.60
C PHE A 233 -1.69 -8.03 1.73
N PHE A 234 -2.88 -8.05 2.31
CA PHE A 234 -4.09 -8.50 1.64
C PHE A 234 -4.82 -7.33 1.01
N THR A 235 -5.01 -7.37 -0.30
CA THR A 235 -5.85 -6.41 -1.03
C THR A 235 -7.26 -6.98 -1.16
N PRO A 236 -8.28 -6.31 -0.62
CA PRO A 236 -9.64 -6.77 -0.82
C PRO A 236 -10.06 -6.58 -2.29
N PRO A 237 -11.11 -7.29 -2.76
CA PRO A 237 -11.68 -7.08 -4.09
C PRO A 237 -12.08 -5.63 -4.34
N LEU A 238 -12.00 -5.14 -5.59
CA LEU A 238 -12.22 -3.73 -5.96
C LEU A 238 -13.54 -3.17 -5.40
N GLN A 239 -14.59 -3.98 -5.36
CA GLN A 239 -15.90 -3.62 -4.83
C GLN A 239 -15.82 -3.17 -3.36
N GLN A 240 -14.94 -3.79 -2.57
CA GLN A 240 -14.73 -3.44 -1.17
C GLN A 240 -13.96 -2.13 -0.98
N TRP A 241 -13.25 -1.62 -2.01
CA TRP A 241 -12.56 -0.34 -1.92
C TRP A 241 -13.51 0.86 -1.92
N ALA A 242 -14.63 0.72 -2.62
CA ALA A 242 -15.71 1.70 -2.66
C ALA A 242 -16.55 1.71 -1.37
N ASP A 243 -16.55 0.60 -0.61
CA ASP A 243 -17.26 0.51 0.65
C ASP A 243 -16.58 1.39 1.71
N ARG A 244 -17.32 2.39 2.18
CA ARG A 244 -16.85 3.32 3.22
C ARG A 244 -16.75 2.69 4.60
N SER A 245 -17.46 1.57 4.84
CA SER A 245 -17.37 0.82 6.09
C SER A 245 -16.02 0.11 6.24
N ASN A 246 -15.35 -0.19 5.12
CA ASN A 246 -13.98 -0.67 5.12
C ASN A 246 -13.03 0.48 5.47
N LYS A 247 -12.30 0.31 6.57
CA LYS A 247 -11.32 1.27 7.11
C LYS A 247 -10.03 1.25 6.26
N ILE A 248 -10.15 1.62 5.00
CA ILE A 248 -9.04 1.78 4.06
C ILE A 248 -8.47 3.18 4.20
N LEU A 249 -7.14 3.29 4.23
CA LEU A 249 -6.46 4.58 4.31
C LEU A 249 -6.84 5.46 3.09
N PRO A 250 -7.05 6.77 3.25
CA PRO A 250 -7.40 7.66 2.14
C PRO A 250 -6.43 7.59 0.96
N LEU A 251 -5.12 7.53 1.24
CA LEU A 251 -4.07 7.37 0.23
C LEU A 251 -4.25 6.08 -0.60
N ASP A 252 -4.50 4.95 0.07
CA ASP A 252 -4.70 3.66 -0.59
C ASP A 252 -5.97 3.69 -1.45
N ARG A 253 -7.06 4.28 -0.92
CA ARG A 253 -8.31 4.41 -1.65
C ARG A 253 -8.16 5.27 -2.90
N ALA A 254 -7.41 6.36 -2.82
CA ALA A 254 -7.09 7.21 -3.98
C ALA A 254 -6.30 6.42 -5.04
N ALA A 255 -5.25 5.70 -4.62
CA ALA A 255 -4.47 4.87 -5.53
C ALA A 255 -5.31 3.77 -6.19
N ALA A 256 -6.20 3.11 -5.45
CA ALA A 256 -7.12 2.11 -6.01
C ALA A 256 -8.11 2.71 -7.02
N GLY A 257 -8.61 3.92 -6.76
CA GLY A 257 -9.45 4.65 -7.70
C GLY A 257 -8.71 4.95 -9.02
N ASP A 258 -7.47 5.44 -8.93
CA ASP A 258 -6.63 5.71 -10.10
C ASP A 258 -6.29 4.43 -10.89
N MET A 259 -5.94 3.33 -10.20
CA MET A 259 -5.72 2.03 -10.83
C MET A 259 -6.98 1.53 -11.56
N SER A 260 -8.14 1.61 -10.91
CA SER A 260 -9.40 1.17 -11.49
C SER A 260 -9.76 2.00 -12.73
N ALA A 261 -9.57 3.32 -12.70
CA ALA A 261 -9.82 4.19 -13.84
C ALA A 261 -8.90 3.87 -15.04
N LYS A 262 -7.70 3.36 -14.78
CA LYS A 262 -6.70 2.96 -15.79
C LYS A 262 -6.81 1.49 -16.23
N GLY A 263 -7.79 0.75 -15.70
CA GLY A 263 -7.95 -0.69 -15.98
C GLY A 263 -6.81 -1.56 -15.44
N ILE A 264 -6.08 -1.08 -14.42
CA ILE A 264 -5.00 -1.83 -13.79
C ILE A 264 -5.61 -2.83 -12.81
N THR A 265 -5.35 -4.12 -13.03
CA THR A 265 -5.71 -5.19 -12.11
C THR A 265 -4.62 -5.38 -11.04
N TYR A 266 -4.93 -6.06 -9.94
CA TYR A 266 -3.94 -6.36 -8.90
C TYR A 266 -4.07 -7.78 -8.35
N PRO A 267 -2.98 -8.38 -7.85
CA PRO A 267 -3.02 -9.65 -7.12
C PRO A 267 -3.65 -9.44 -5.75
N GLN A 268 -4.35 -10.46 -5.26
CA GLN A 268 -4.99 -10.41 -3.93
C GLN A 268 -3.95 -10.28 -2.81
N ASP A 269 -2.82 -10.99 -2.95
CA ASP A 269 -1.78 -11.05 -1.94
C ASP A 269 -0.46 -10.43 -2.41
N PHE A 270 0.17 -9.73 -1.47
CA PHE A 270 1.55 -9.30 -1.55
C PHE A 270 2.33 -9.78 -0.34
N VAL A 271 3.64 -9.92 -0.48
CA VAL A 271 4.56 -9.98 0.65
C VAL A 271 5.16 -8.59 0.84
N ALA A 272 4.94 -8.02 2.02
CA ALA A 272 5.41 -6.69 2.37
C ALA A 272 6.72 -6.76 3.15
N VAL A 273 7.66 -5.88 2.80
CA VAL A 273 8.82 -5.52 3.62
C VAL A 273 8.60 -4.08 4.09
N LYS A 274 8.51 -3.85 5.39
CA LYS A 274 8.38 -2.51 5.95
C LYS A 274 9.66 -2.11 6.67
N PHE A 275 10.20 -0.96 6.33
CA PHE A 275 11.27 -0.28 7.02
C PHE A 275 10.69 0.88 7.81
N GLY A 276 11.13 1.08 9.05
CA GLY A 276 10.68 2.18 9.89
C GLY A 276 11.81 2.65 10.79
N ARG A 277 12.05 3.96 10.83
CA ARG A 277 12.99 4.58 11.77
C ARG A 277 12.47 5.95 12.20
N SER A 278 12.61 6.23 13.48
CA SER A 278 12.20 7.48 14.10
C SER A 278 13.38 8.04 14.87
N GLU A 279 13.59 9.34 14.66
CA GLU A 279 14.55 10.16 15.39
C GLU A 279 13.85 11.43 15.89
N ALA A 280 14.52 12.19 16.74
CA ALA A 280 13.95 13.40 17.34
C ALA A 280 13.54 14.48 16.31
N TRP A 281 14.12 14.43 15.10
CA TRP A 281 13.84 15.37 14.02
C TRP A 281 12.88 14.83 12.95
N GLY A 282 12.58 13.53 12.93
CA GLY A 282 11.77 12.96 11.86
C GLY A 282 11.49 11.46 11.95
N LEU A 283 10.51 11.04 11.16
CA LEU A 283 10.06 9.65 11.01
C LEU A 283 10.02 9.32 9.54
N LEU A 284 10.55 8.16 9.17
CA LEU A 284 10.39 7.57 7.85
C LEU A 284 9.90 6.13 8.01
N GLU A 285 8.78 5.82 7.36
CA GLU A 285 8.31 4.46 7.13
C GLU A 285 8.20 4.22 5.63
N VAL A 286 8.76 3.11 5.15
CA VAL A 286 8.65 2.70 3.75
C VAL A 286 8.21 1.24 3.70
N SER A 287 7.09 0.97 3.03
CA SER A 287 6.61 -0.39 2.78
C SER A 287 6.75 -0.73 1.30
N TYR A 288 7.52 -1.79 1.02
CA TYR A 288 7.68 -2.39 -0.29
C TYR A 288 6.80 -3.64 -0.36
N LEU A 289 5.81 -3.65 -1.25
CA LEU A 289 4.92 -4.78 -1.46
C LEU A 289 5.32 -5.47 -2.76
N PHE A 290 5.69 -6.74 -2.66
CA PHE A 290 6.11 -7.56 -3.78
C PHE A 290 5.01 -8.55 -4.12
N SER A 291 4.62 -8.59 -5.40
CA SER A 291 3.68 -9.60 -5.89
C SER A 291 4.43 -10.93 -6.11
N PRO A 292 3.98 -12.04 -5.50
CA PRO A 292 4.51 -13.37 -5.79
C PRO A 292 4.25 -13.84 -7.23
N GLU A 293 3.19 -13.32 -7.86
CA GLU A 293 2.81 -13.71 -9.21
C GLU A 293 3.85 -13.29 -10.26
N VAL A 294 4.63 -12.24 -9.99
CA VAL A 294 5.76 -11.81 -10.85
C VAL A 294 6.83 -12.91 -10.96
N ASP A 295 6.96 -13.74 -9.91
CA ASP A 295 7.85 -14.91 -9.89
C ASP A 295 7.10 -16.20 -10.29
N GLY A 296 5.91 -16.10 -10.86
CA GLY A 296 5.09 -17.24 -11.28
C GLY A 296 4.40 -18.00 -10.13
N ILE A 297 4.40 -17.44 -8.92
CA ILE A 297 3.79 -18.09 -7.75
C ILE A 297 2.36 -17.58 -7.57
N GLN A 298 1.40 -18.46 -7.83
CA GLN A 298 -0.01 -18.18 -7.61
C GLN A 298 -0.38 -18.34 -6.14
N SER A 299 -1.23 -17.45 -5.65
CA SER A 299 -1.84 -17.56 -4.31
C SER A 299 -3.23 -18.19 -4.45
N THR A 300 -3.66 -18.91 -3.43
CA THR A 300 -5.07 -19.32 -3.36
C THR A 300 -5.96 -18.10 -3.13
N ASN A 301 -7.22 -18.19 -3.57
CA ASN A 301 -8.20 -17.14 -3.28
C ASN A 301 -8.52 -17.15 -1.79
N ALA A 302 -7.95 -16.21 -1.04
CA ALA A 302 -8.17 -16.07 0.39
C ALA A 302 -9.43 -15.22 0.65
N LEU A 303 -10.22 -15.59 1.66
CA LEU A 303 -11.40 -14.82 2.07
C LEU A 303 -11.03 -13.62 2.95
N SER A 304 -9.87 -13.68 3.61
CA SER A 304 -9.39 -12.65 4.51
C SER A 304 -7.86 -12.61 4.59
N TYR A 305 -7.35 -11.56 5.23
CA TYR A 305 -5.93 -11.42 5.56
C TYR A 305 -5.34 -12.65 6.28
N ARG A 306 -6.10 -13.26 7.19
CA ARG A 306 -5.64 -14.42 7.98
C ARG A 306 -5.66 -15.72 7.20
N ASP A 307 -6.51 -15.80 6.18
CA ASP A 307 -6.65 -16.99 5.33
C ASP A 307 -5.63 -17.00 4.17
N SER A 308 -4.86 -15.92 4.00
CA SER A 308 -3.81 -15.80 3.00
C SER A 308 -2.73 -16.89 3.14
N ASP A 309 -2.24 -17.39 2.02
CA ASP A 309 -1.10 -18.31 1.97
C ASP A 309 0.17 -17.71 2.56
N TRP A 310 0.26 -16.38 2.54
CA TRP A 310 1.40 -15.61 2.98
C TRP A 310 1.32 -15.19 4.44
N HIS A 311 0.20 -15.46 5.11
CA HIS A 311 0.06 -15.15 6.54
C HIS A 311 1.07 -15.96 7.38
N ALA A 312 1.56 -15.35 8.46
CA ALA A 312 2.59 -15.94 9.32
C ALA A 312 2.14 -17.26 9.97
N SER A 313 0.87 -17.34 10.40
CA SER A 313 0.31 -18.55 11.00
C SER A 313 0.04 -19.69 10.01
N ASN A 314 0.04 -19.42 8.69
CA ASN A 314 -0.24 -20.46 7.71
C ASN A 314 0.96 -21.40 7.56
N LYS A 315 0.81 -22.65 7.99
CA LYS A 315 1.89 -23.66 7.98
C LYS A 315 2.00 -24.43 6.66
N ARG A 316 1.04 -24.31 5.75
CA ARG A 316 0.96 -25.11 4.51
C ARG A 316 1.67 -24.43 3.34
N LYS A 317 2.91 -23.98 3.54
CA LYS A 317 3.69 -23.32 2.49
C LYS A 317 4.39 -24.34 1.59
N THR A 318 4.29 -24.13 0.28
CA THR A 318 5.00 -24.94 -0.73
C THR A 318 6.50 -24.57 -0.75
N PRO A 319 7.37 -25.44 -1.31
CA PRO A 319 8.79 -25.10 -1.48
C PRO A 319 9.04 -23.80 -2.25
N ALA A 320 8.22 -23.50 -3.27
CA ALA A 320 8.31 -22.26 -4.03
C ALA A 320 7.97 -21.03 -3.17
N GLN A 321 6.93 -21.11 -2.34
CA GLN A 321 6.56 -20.03 -1.41
C GLN A 321 7.65 -19.79 -0.36
N ILE A 322 8.25 -20.87 0.18
CA ILE A 322 9.37 -20.75 1.13
C ILE A 322 10.57 -20.06 0.47
N ALA A 323 10.96 -20.50 -0.74
CA ALA A 323 12.07 -19.89 -1.48
C ALA A 323 11.82 -18.41 -1.80
N TYR A 324 10.56 -18.04 -2.09
CA TYR A 324 10.16 -16.65 -2.28
C TYR A 324 10.29 -15.84 -1.01
N LEU A 325 9.82 -16.34 0.14
CA LEU A 325 9.99 -15.66 1.42
C LEU A 325 11.46 -15.46 1.78
N ASP A 326 12.32 -16.46 1.51
CA ASP A 326 13.76 -16.33 1.72
C ASP A 326 14.41 -15.32 0.76
N LYS A 327 13.93 -15.20 -0.47
CA LYS A 327 14.33 -14.15 -1.42
C LYS A 327 13.97 -12.76 -0.86
N ILE A 328 12.72 -12.56 -0.43
CA ILE A 328 12.27 -11.27 0.11
C ILE A 328 12.96 -10.93 1.43
N LYS A 329 13.19 -11.92 2.29
CA LYS A 329 13.96 -11.75 3.54
C LYS A 329 15.38 -11.28 3.28
N ARG A 330 16.09 -11.90 2.33
CA ARG A 330 17.42 -11.46 1.93
C ARG A 330 17.39 -10.05 1.36
N TRP A 331 16.40 -9.73 0.52
CA TRP A 331 16.22 -8.38 0.00
C TRP A 331 16.08 -7.36 1.15
N GLY A 332 15.20 -7.61 2.12
CA GLY A 332 15.02 -6.73 3.27
C GLY A 332 16.30 -6.54 4.09
N ALA A 333 17.00 -7.64 4.39
CA ALA A 333 18.27 -7.61 5.12
C ALA A 333 19.38 -6.83 4.38
N THR A 334 19.42 -6.92 3.05
CA THR A 334 20.41 -6.19 2.23
C THR A 334 20.14 -4.69 2.17
N HIS A 335 18.88 -4.24 2.14
CA HIS A 335 18.54 -2.82 1.97
C HIS A 335 18.33 -2.08 3.30
N TRP A 336 18.14 -2.80 4.42
CA TRP A 336 18.01 -2.17 5.74
C TRP A 336 19.18 -1.25 6.11
N PRO A 337 20.47 -1.63 5.88
CA PRO A 337 21.59 -0.73 6.15
C PRO A 337 21.53 0.58 5.37
N THR A 338 21.23 0.54 4.06
CA THR A 338 21.08 1.73 3.22
C THR A 338 19.95 2.61 3.70
N PHE A 339 18.79 2.03 4.05
CA PHE A 339 17.67 2.78 4.59
C PHE A 339 18.06 3.59 5.84
N LYS A 340 18.90 3.01 6.71
CA LYS A 340 19.39 3.68 7.92
C LYS A 340 20.31 4.86 7.63
N GLN A 341 21.08 4.83 6.54
CA GLN A 341 22.00 5.92 6.17
C GLN A 341 21.26 7.22 5.83
N HIS A 342 20.03 7.15 5.33
CA HIS A 342 19.22 8.34 5.01
C HIS A 342 18.89 9.24 6.21
N PHE A 343 19.09 8.73 7.44
CA PHE A 343 18.96 9.54 8.66
C PHE A 343 20.28 10.20 9.07
N GLN A 344 21.42 9.64 8.67
CA GLN A 344 22.75 10.18 8.98
C GLN A 344 23.12 11.36 8.08
N GLU A 345 22.68 11.34 6.82
CA GLU A 345 22.96 12.39 5.84
C GLU A 345 22.03 13.62 5.95
N ALA A 346 21.00 13.52 6.80
CA ALA A 346 19.99 14.57 6.98
C ALA A 346 20.28 15.55 8.13
N GLN A 347 21.41 15.36 8.83
CA GLN A 347 21.95 16.25 9.87
C GLN A 347 22.92 17.27 9.26
#